data_AF-A0A8J7PP95-F1
#
_entry.id   AF-A0A8J7PP95-F1
#
_cell.length_a   1.000
_cell.length_b   1.000
_cell.length_c   1.000
_cell.angle_alpha   90.00
_cell.angle_beta   90.00
_cell.angle_gamma   90.00
#
_symmetry.space_group_name_H-M   'P 1'
#
loop_
_entity.id
_entity.type
_entity.pdbx_description
1 polymer ?
#
loop_
_entity_poly.entity_id
_entity_poly.type
_entity_poly.pdbx_seq_one_letter_code
_entity_poly.pdbx_strand_id
1 'polypeptide(L)'
;MDRAKPKYRDPRFWVRYLLLAGVVVAAAWGVRQTIRLFDTRQELTQGAFVLETVAYTEPVKAAVAQKVDGSKGLFQASLLVIAALWTLVVAKKDEKRLVLGDWPEIGMFLIANGFFAMNWLAYSLYMDAMTAIHIPTTQGLIGPEDLVIADYRDARIEMFATSQVSFWVSGAVIAAAALVSAHVLKETVPCADAPAPSSGPSPALAGVSS
;
A
#
# COMPACT_ATOMS: atom_id res chain seq x y z
N MET A 1 28.09 -30.94 23.10
CA MET A 1 27.04 -31.07 22.07
C MET A 1 25.78 -30.38 22.59
N ASP A 2 25.72 -29.06 22.41
CA ASP A 2 24.51 -28.30 22.73
C ASP A 2 23.45 -28.60 21.69
N ARG A 3 22.35 -29.23 22.12
CA ARG A 3 21.19 -29.46 21.26
C ARG A 3 20.60 -28.08 20.94
N ALA A 4 20.73 -27.65 19.68
CA ALA A 4 20.05 -26.48 19.17
C ALA A 4 18.57 -26.53 19.59
N LYS A 5 18.14 -25.58 20.42
CA LYS A 5 16.74 -25.50 20.85
C LYS A 5 15.87 -25.27 19.60
N PRO A 6 14.75 -25.98 19.44
CA PRO A 6 13.91 -25.86 18.25
C PRO A 6 13.39 -24.42 18.12
N LYS A 7 13.63 -23.82 16.94
CA LYS A 7 13.29 -22.43 16.56
C LYS A 7 11.81 -22.06 16.79
N TYR A 8 10.92 -23.06 16.88
CA TYR A 8 9.47 -22.91 17.07
C TYR A 8 9.01 -22.42 18.46
N ARG A 9 9.92 -22.34 19.43
CA ARG A 9 9.57 -21.99 20.82
C ARG A 9 9.71 -20.49 21.13
N ASP A 10 10.17 -19.68 20.18
CA ASP A 10 10.25 -18.23 20.36
C ASP A 10 8.87 -17.58 20.11
N PRO A 11 8.27 -16.87 21.09
CA PRO A 11 7.00 -16.18 20.91
C PRO A 11 7.02 -15.17 19.76
N ARG A 12 8.19 -14.60 19.41
CA ARG A 12 8.32 -13.63 18.32
C ARG A 12 8.10 -14.25 16.95
N PHE A 13 8.44 -15.53 16.80
CA PHE A 13 8.12 -16.28 15.58
C PHE A 13 6.61 -16.29 15.36
N TRP A 14 5.84 -16.66 16.39
CA TRP A 14 4.38 -16.69 16.31
C TRP A 14 3.76 -15.31 16.05
N VAL A 15 4.28 -14.25 16.69
CA VAL A 15 3.82 -12.87 16.43
C VAL A 15 3.95 -12.49 14.95
N ARG A 16 5.07 -12.83 14.30
CA ARG A 16 5.29 -12.52 12.87
C ARG A 16 4.29 -13.24 11.96
N TYR A 17 3.95 -14.49 12.27
CA TYR A 17 2.95 -15.25 11.52
C TYR A 17 1.52 -14.77 11.79
N LEU A 18 1.20 -14.33 13.00
CA LEU A 18 -0.08 -13.72 13.32
C LEU A 18 -0.26 -12.38 12.58
N LEU A 19 0.80 -11.56 12.51
CA LEU A 19 0.79 -10.34 11.70
C LEU A 19 0.54 -10.67 10.23
N LEU A 20 1.29 -11.63 9.66
CA LEU A 20 1.07 -12.07 8.28
C LEU A 20 -0.38 -12.55 8.06
N ALA A 21 -0.92 -13.37 8.96
CA ALA A 21 -2.29 -13.86 8.86
C ALA A 21 -3.30 -12.70 8.85
N GLY A 22 -3.14 -11.71 9.73
CA GLY A 22 -3.95 -10.49 9.73
C GLY A 22 -3.85 -9.71 8.42
N VAL A 23 -2.65 -9.60 7.86
CA VAL A 23 -2.40 -8.94 6.56
C VAL A 23 -3.06 -9.71 5.41
N VAL A 24 -3.07 -11.05 5.43
CA VAL A 24 -3.77 -11.88 4.44
C VAL A 24 -5.28 -11.69 4.51
N VAL A 25 -5.85 -11.60 5.72
CA VAL A 25 -7.28 -11.29 5.91
C VAL A 25 -7.61 -9.90 5.35
N ALA A 26 -6.76 -8.91 5.63
CA ALA A 26 -6.90 -7.57 5.06
C ALA A 26 -6.84 -7.63 3.52
N ALA A 27 -5.92 -8.38 2.94
CA ALA A 27 -5.81 -8.56 1.50
C ALA A 27 -7.09 -9.17 0.88
N ALA A 28 -7.65 -10.20 1.51
CA ALA A 28 -8.90 -10.81 1.07
C ALA A 28 -10.07 -9.81 1.12
N TRP A 29 -10.14 -8.98 2.17
CA TRP A 29 -11.09 -7.87 2.26
C TRP A 29 -10.85 -6.85 1.13
N GLY A 30 -9.60 -6.49 0.84
CA GLY A 30 -9.25 -5.54 -0.21
C GLY A 30 -9.62 -6.02 -1.62
N VAL A 31 -9.41 -7.32 -1.90
CA VAL A 31 -9.88 -7.96 -3.15
C VAL A 31 -11.39 -7.89 -3.25
N ARG A 32 -12.13 -8.21 -2.18
CA ARG A 32 -13.59 -8.11 -2.16
C ARG A 32 -14.07 -6.69 -2.43
N GLN A 33 -13.44 -5.68 -1.85
CA GLN A 33 -13.77 -4.28 -2.13
C GLN A 33 -13.47 -3.91 -3.59
N THR A 34 -12.36 -4.37 -4.13
CA THR A 34 -11.99 -4.13 -5.54
C THR A 34 -13.03 -4.71 -6.50
N ILE A 35 -13.53 -5.92 -6.25
CA ILE A 35 -14.60 -6.53 -7.05
C ILE A 35 -15.84 -5.63 -7.05
N ARG A 36 -16.26 -5.14 -5.87
CA ARG A 36 -17.40 -4.22 -5.76
C ARG A 36 -17.21 -2.93 -6.54
N LEU A 37 -15.99 -2.38 -6.57
CA LEU A 37 -15.70 -1.19 -7.38
C LEU A 37 -15.88 -1.46 -8.87
N PHE A 38 -15.47 -2.63 -9.36
CA PHE A 38 -15.69 -3.03 -10.75
C PHE A 38 -17.16 -3.23 -11.07
N ASP A 39 -17.90 -3.92 -10.20
CA ASP A 39 -19.34 -4.13 -10.37
C ASP A 39 -20.08 -2.79 -10.48
N THR A 40 -19.84 -1.87 -9.53
CA THR A 40 -20.45 -0.53 -9.57
C THR A 40 -20.01 0.27 -10.79
N ARG A 41 -18.76 0.14 -11.25
CA ARG A 41 -18.30 0.80 -12.47
C ARG A 41 -19.04 0.27 -13.70
N GLN A 42 -19.26 -1.04 -13.80
CA GLN A 42 -20.02 -1.62 -14.89
C GLN A 42 -21.47 -1.13 -14.88
N GLU A 43 -22.12 -1.11 -13.71
CA GLU A 43 -23.49 -0.61 -13.57
C GLU A 43 -23.61 0.87 -13.98
N LEU A 44 -22.64 1.72 -13.60
CA LEU A 44 -22.56 3.11 -14.03
C LEU A 44 -22.40 3.24 -15.55
N THR A 45 -21.60 2.39 -16.17
CA THR A 45 -21.34 2.44 -17.61
C THR A 45 -22.53 1.96 -18.44
N GLN A 46 -23.28 0.99 -17.93
CA GLN A 46 -24.47 0.45 -18.59
C GLN A 46 -25.70 1.36 -18.43
N GLY A 47 -25.59 2.49 -17.72
CA GLY A 47 -26.73 3.36 -17.44
C GLY A 47 -27.80 2.68 -16.61
N ALA A 48 -27.44 1.65 -15.82
CA ALA A 48 -28.37 0.91 -14.97
C ALA A 48 -29.01 1.81 -13.91
N PHE A 49 -28.45 3.00 -13.70
CA PHE A 49 -28.94 3.98 -12.75
C PHE A 49 -28.96 5.40 -13.33
N VAL A 50 -30.03 6.12 -13.01
CA VAL A 50 -30.14 7.56 -13.25
C VAL A 50 -29.54 8.26 -12.03
N LEU A 51 -28.41 8.94 -12.22
CA LEU A 51 -27.86 9.83 -11.20
C LEU A 51 -28.75 11.07 -11.10
N GLU A 52 -29.04 11.50 -9.87
CA GLU A 52 -29.70 12.78 -9.64
C GLU A 52 -28.85 13.90 -10.25
N THR A 53 -29.49 14.90 -10.86
CA THR A 53 -28.78 16.01 -11.49
C THR A 53 -28.79 17.23 -10.57
N VAL A 54 -27.68 17.95 -10.56
CA VAL A 54 -27.48 19.17 -9.77
C VAL A 54 -27.16 20.32 -10.72
N ALA A 55 -27.67 21.51 -10.40
CA ALA A 55 -27.37 22.72 -11.15
C ALA A 55 -25.86 22.99 -11.22
N TYR A 56 -25.36 23.23 -12.42
CA TYR A 56 -23.95 23.50 -12.67
C TYR A 56 -23.64 24.95 -12.29
N THR A 57 -23.28 25.15 -11.03
CA THR A 57 -22.92 26.45 -10.46
C THR A 57 -21.41 26.52 -10.17
N GLU A 58 -20.83 27.72 -10.13
CA GLU A 58 -19.41 27.91 -9.79
C GLU A 58 -18.99 27.25 -8.44
N PRO A 59 -19.81 27.30 -7.36
CA PRO A 59 -19.50 26.56 -6.13
C PRO A 59 -19.44 25.04 -6.32
N VAL A 60 -20.30 24.47 -7.16
CA VAL A 60 -20.30 23.02 -7.46
C VAL A 60 -19.05 22.63 -8.22
N LYS A 61 -18.66 23.44 -9.21
CA LYS A 61 -17.40 23.25 -9.96
C LYS A 61 -16.18 23.32 -9.05
N ALA A 62 -16.12 24.29 -8.14
CA ALA A 62 -15.04 24.41 -7.16
C ALA A 62 -14.97 23.19 -6.23
N ALA A 63 -16.12 22.71 -5.74
CA ALA A 63 -16.17 21.52 -4.89
C ALA A 63 -15.71 20.25 -5.62
N VAL A 64 -16.10 20.08 -6.89
CA VAL A 64 -15.62 18.98 -7.74
C VAL A 64 -14.10 19.05 -7.95
N ALA A 65 -13.58 20.23 -8.27
CA ALA A 65 -12.14 20.44 -8.44
C ALA A 65 -11.36 20.10 -7.16
N GLN A 66 -11.86 20.54 -6.00
CA GLN A 66 -11.27 20.23 -4.71
C GLN A 66 -11.21 18.73 -4.43
N LYS A 67 -12.28 17.97 -4.74
CA LYS A 67 -12.26 16.50 -4.56
C LYS A 67 -11.24 15.83 -5.48
N VAL A 68 -11.22 16.24 -6.76
CA VAL A 68 -10.26 15.71 -7.75
C VAL A 68 -8.81 15.98 -7.30
N ASP A 69 -8.52 17.18 -6.82
CA ASP A 69 -7.17 17.53 -6.36
C ASP A 69 -6.79 16.81 -5.07
N GLY A 70 -7.75 16.58 -4.16
CA GLY A 70 -7.55 15.72 -2.99
C GLY A 70 -7.16 14.29 -3.37
N SER A 71 -7.88 13.69 -4.34
CA SER A 71 -7.57 12.35 -4.86
C SER A 71 -6.20 12.28 -5.54
N LYS A 72 -5.79 13.31 -6.30
CA LYS A 72 -4.44 13.41 -6.88
C LYS A 72 -3.37 13.48 -5.79
N GLY A 73 -3.58 14.28 -4.74
CA GLY A 73 -2.64 14.42 -3.63
C GLY A 73 -2.40 13.10 -2.91
N LEU A 74 -3.47 12.35 -2.62
CA LEU A 74 -3.38 11.00 -2.04
C LEU A 74 -2.63 10.03 -2.94
N PHE A 75 -2.88 10.11 -4.23
CA PHE A 75 -2.18 9.30 -5.22
C PHE A 75 -0.67 9.60 -5.25
N GLN A 76 -0.27 10.87 -5.28
CA GLN A 76 1.14 11.27 -5.21
C GLN A 76 1.81 10.82 -3.90
N ALA A 77 1.10 10.95 -2.77
CA ALA A 77 1.58 10.45 -1.48
C ALA A 77 1.79 8.93 -1.51
N SER A 78 0.91 8.18 -2.17
CA SER A 78 1.07 6.73 -2.34
C SER A 78 2.34 6.36 -3.12
N LEU A 79 2.65 7.09 -4.19
CA LEU A 79 3.88 6.89 -4.97
C LEU A 79 5.13 7.18 -4.14
N LEU A 80 5.10 8.20 -3.29
CA LEU A 80 6.20 8.53 -2.39
C LEU A 80 6.45 7.41 -1.37
N VAL A 81 5.39 6.85 -0.79
CA VAL A 81 5.51 5.72 0.15
C VAL A 81 6.04 4.47 -0.55
N ILE A 82 5.55 4.15 -1.76
CA ILE A 82 6.10 3.04 -2.56
C ILE A 82 7.58 3.27 -2.85
N ALA A 83 7.95 4.48 -3.31
CA ALA A 83 9.34 4.80 -3.60
C ALA A 83 10.22 4.62 -2.35
N ALA A 84 9.80 5.12 -1.19
CA ALA A 84 10.51 4.95 0.07
C ALA A 84 10.65 3.47 0.46
N LEU A 85 9.60 2.66 0.29
CA LEU A 85 9.64 1.23 0.56
C LEU A 85 10.63 0.49 -0.34
N TRP A 86 10.66 0.82 -1.63
CA TRP A 86 11.62 0.23 -2.57
C TRP A 86 13.04 0.70 -2.32
N THR A 87 13.26 1.95 -1.92
CA THR A 87 14.58 2.43 -1.48
C THR A 87 15.12 1.61 -0.31
N LEU A 88 14.27 1.26 0.67
CA LEU A 88 14.66 0.41 1.80
C LEU A 88 15.02 -1.03 1.39
N VAL A 89 14.43 -1.54 0.31
CA VAL A 89 14.78 -2.86 -0.25
C VAL A 89 16.13 -2.83 -0.98
N VAL A 90 16.43 -1.73 -1.68
CA VAL A 90 17.64 -1.55 -2.50
C VAL A 90 18.85 -1.05 -1.69
N ALA A 91 18.63 -0.49 -0.49
CA ALA A 91 19.69 -0.01 0.40
C ALA A 91 20.81 -1.04 0.62
N LYS A 92 22.06 -0.56 0.75
CA LYS A 92 23.27 -1.40 0.82
C LYS A 92 23.24 -2.35 2.02
N LYS A 93 23.93 -3.50 1.87
CA LYS A 93 23.95 -4.61 2.85
C LYS A 93 24.33 -4.22 4.28
N ASP A 94 25.10 -3.16 4.47
CA ASP A 94 25.60 -2.74 5.78
C ASP A 94 24.66 -1.78 6.51
N GLU A 95 23.59 -1.31 5.86
CA GLU A 95 22.57 -0.44 6.43
C GLU A 95 21.23 -1.18 6.46
N LYS A 96 20.66 -1.40 7.65
CA LYS A 96 19.27 -1.79 7.96
C LYS A 96 18.46 -2.30 6.76
N ARG A 97 18.92 -3.40 6.16
CA ARG A 97 18.29 -3.94 4.96
C ARG A 97 17.06 -4.71 5.38
N LEU A 98 15.97 -4.53 4.63
CA LEU A 98 14.86 -5.47 4.69
C LEU A 98 15.38 -6.81 4.19
N VAL A 99 15.77 -7.68 5.12
CA VAL A 99 16.35 -8.98 4.79
C VAL A 99 15.23 -9.84 4.22
N LEU A 100 15.11 -9.87 2.89
CA LEU A 100 14.23 -10.73 2.09
C LEU A 100 14.49 -12.25 2.27
N GLY A 101 15.08 -12.67 3.40
CA GLY A 101 15.29 -14.06 3.76
C GLY A 101 14.10 -14.69 4.49
N ASP A 102 13.20 -13.88 5.07
CA ASP A 102 12.05 -14.37 5.82
C ASP A 102 10.74 -14.19 5.04
N TRP A 103 10.08 -15.32 4.73
CA TRP A 103 8.78 -15.37 4.05
C TRP A 103 7.69 -14.42 4.58
N PRO A 104 7.48 -14.22 5.91
CA PRO A 104 6.43 -13.32 6.38
C PRO A 104 6.66 -11.85 6.00
N GLU A 105 7.92 -11.39 5.97
CA GLU A 105 8.24 -10.00 5.62
C GLU A 105 8.03 -9.75 4.13
N ILE A 106 8.43 -10.70 3.29
CA ILE A 106 8.18 -10.65 1.85
C ILE A 106 6.68 -10.61 1.59
N GLY A 107 5.91 -11.48 2.26
CA GLY A 107 4.46 -11.52 2.12
C GLY A 107 3.79 -10.19 2.47
N MET A 108 4.14 -9.61 3.62
CA MET A 108 3.60 -8.30 4.03
C MET A 108 4.02 -7.17 3.09
N PHE A 109 5.28 -7.18 2.61
CA PHE A 109 5.78 -6.20 1.65
C PHE A 109 5.02 -6.27 0.32
N LEU A 110 4.83 -7.46 -0.24
CA LEU A 110 4.09 -7.66 -1.49
C LEU A 110 2.63 -7.25 -1.34
N ILE A 111 1.99 -7.59 -0.22
CA ILE A 111 0.60 -7.21 0.04
C ILE A 111 0.48 -5.69 0.18
N ALA A 112 1.40 -5.01 0.88
CA ALA A 112 1.40 -3.55 0.96
C ALA A 112 1.48 -2.89 -0.44
N ASN A 113 2.37 -3.39 -1.31
CA ASN A 113 2.44 -2.93 -2.70
C ASN A 113 1.12 -3.19 -3.46
N GLY A 114 0.49 -4.35 -3.24
CA GLY A 114 -0.82 -4.67 -3.79
C GLY A 114 -1.91 -3.68 -3.37
N PHE A 115 -1.93 -3.26 -2.11
CA PHE A 115 -2.85 -2.23 -1.63
C PHE A 115 -2.61 -0.87 -2.28
N PHE A 116 -1.36 -0.47 -2.51
CA PHE A 116 -1.08 0.76 -3.25
C PHE A 116 -1.48 0.66 -4.74
N ALA A 117 -1.36 -0.52 -5.36
CA ALA A 117 -1.88 -0.76 -6.70
C ALA A 117 -3.43 -0.71 -6.74
N MET A 118 -4.12 -1.24 -5.72
CA MET A 118 -5.57 -1.09 -5.57
C MET A 118 -5.97 0.37 -5.36
N ASN A 119 -5.19 1.14 -4.59
CA ASN A 119 -5.36 2.58 -4.44
C ASN A 119 -5.23 3.32 -5.78
N TRP A 120 -4.22 2.97 -6.60
CA TRP A 120 -4.08 3.47 -7.97
C TRP A 120 -5.33 3.16 -8.78
N LEU A 121 -5.78 1.90 -8.78
CA LEU A 121 -6.95 1.47 -9.54
C LEU A 121 -8.21 2.25 -9.12
N ALA A 122 -8.45 2.41 -7.83
CA ALA A 122 -9.57 3.18 -7.30
C ALA A 122 -9.49 4.66 -7.74
N TYR A 123 -8.29 5.25 -7.73
CA TYR A 123 -8.05 6.59 -8.25
C TYR A 123 -8.38 6.70 -9.75
N SER A 124 -7.92 5.76 -10.58
CA SER A 124 -8.23 5.74 -12.01
C SER A 124 -9.73 5.64 -12.27
N LEU A 125 -10.42 4.72 -11.58
CA LEU A 125 -11.87 4.57 -11.68
C LEU A 125 -12.63 5.82 -11.23
N TYR A 126 -12.16 6.46 -10.17
CA TYR A 126 -12.73 7.72 -9.68
C TYR A 126 -12.58 8.84 -10.72
N MET A 127 -11.38 9.01 -11.29
CA MET A 127 -11.13 10.03 -12.31
C MET A 127 -11.97 9.81 -13.57
N ASP A 128 -12.13 8.57 -14.01
CA ASP A 128 -13.00 8.23 -15.14
C ASP A 128 -14.47 8.58 -14.84
N ALA A 129 -14.95 8.24 -13.64
CA ALA A 129 -16.31 8.58 -13.21
C ALA A 129 -16.52 10.10 -13.16
N MET A 130 -15.59 10.82 -12.54
CA MET A 130 -15.63 12.29 -12.44
C MET A 130 -15.60 12.95 -13.82
N THR A 131 -14.81 12.43 -14.75
CA THR A 131 -14.74 12.94 -16.13
C THR A 131 -16.05 12.73 -16.88
N ALA A 132 -16.69 11.56 -16.71
CA ALA A 132 -17.98 11.27 -17.31
C ALA A 132 -19.09 12.19 -16.78
N ILE A 133 -19.04 12.55 -15.50
CA ILE A 133 -20.00 13.46 -14.84
C ILE A 133 -19.78 14.92 -15.25
N HIS A 134 -18.55 15.29 -15.59
CA HIS A 134 -18.20 16.68 -15.93
C HIS A 134 -18.62 17.11 -17.34
N ILE A 135 -19.21 16.21 -18.14
CA ILE A 135 -19.77 16.56 -19.45
C ILE A 135 -21.13 17.22 -19.19
N PRO A 136 -21.25 18.56 -19.33
CA PRO A 136 -22.50 19.25 -19.06
C PRO A 136 -23.52 18.77 -20.09
N THR A 137 -24.65 18.25 -19.63
CA THR A 137 -25.71 17.78 -20.53
C THR A 137 -26.83 18.81 -20.53
N THR A 138 -27.24 19.26 -21.71
CA THR A 138 -28.41 20.12 -21.87
C THR A 138 -29.66 19.25 -21.84
N GLN A 139 -30.28 19.08 -20.67
CA GLN A 139 -31.61 18.49 -20.59
C GLN A 139 -32.65 19.49 -21.10
N GLY A 140 -32.79 19.58 -22.42
CA GLY A 140 -33.94 20.22 -23.07
C GLY A 140 -34.20 21.70 -22.76
N LEU A 141 -33.17 22.50 -22.49
CA LEU A 141 -33.32 23.90 -22.05
C LEU A 141 -32.52 24.89 -22.93
N ILE A 142 -33.10 26.09 -23.08
CA ILE A 142 -32.84 27.09 -24.14
C ILE A 142 -31.71 28.07 -23.75
N GLY A 143 -31.13 27.97 -22.55
CA GLY A 143 -30.13 28.92 -22.04
C GLY A 143 -28.89 28.28 -21.37
N PRO A 144 -27.75 29.02 -21.31
CA PRO A 144 -26.51 28.57 -20.65
C PRO A 144 -26.61 28.50 -19.12
N GLU A 145 -27.67 29.03 -18.52
CA GLU A 145 -27.90 29.03 -17.06
C GLU A 145 -28.57 27.74 -16.56
N ASP A 146 -29.05 26.89 -17.47
CA ASP A 146 -29.76 25.64 -17.19
C ASP A 146 -28.87 24.40 -17.32
N LEU A 147 -27.54 24.59 -17.28
CA LEU A 147 -26.59 23.47 -17.32
C LEU A 147 -26.72 22.65 -16.03
N VAL A 148 -26.86 21.34 -16.19
CA VAL A 148 -26.88 20.39 -15.08
C VAL A 148 -25.77 19.35 -15.23
N ILE A 149 -25.26 18.87 -14.11
CA ILE A 149 -24.32 17.75 -14.04
C ILE A 149 -24.89 16.66 -13.14
N ALA A 150 -24.43 15.42 -13.30
CA ALA A 150 -24.78 14.37 -12.35
C ALA A 150 -24.21 14.68 -10.95
N ASP A 151 -24.93 14.28 -9.91
CA ASP A 151 -24.53 14.55 -8.53
C ASP A 151 -23.23 13.80 -8.18
N TYR A 152 -22.15 14.56 -8.03
CA TYR A 152 -20.84 14.06 -7.63
C TYR A 152 -20.80 13.60 -6.16
N ARG A 153 -21.88 13.80 -5.40
CA ARG A 153 -22.06 13.35 -4.01
C ARG A 153 -22.82 12.04 -3.90
N ASP A 154 -23.24 11.44 -5.01
CA ASP A 154 -23.86 10.11 -4.97
C ASP A 154 -22.90 9.13 -4.27
N ALA A 155 -23.46 8.33 -3.36
CA ALA A 155 -22.72 7.38 -2.54
C ALA A 155 -21.88 6.40 -3.37
N ARG A 156 -22.29 6.11 -4.61
CA ARG A 156 -21.59 5.20 -5.53
C ARG A 156 -20.32 5.84 -6.09
N ILE A 157 -20.35 7.14 -6.36
CA ILE A 157 -19.17 7.90 -6.79
C ILE A 157 -18.23 8.08 -5.59
N GLU A 158 -18.80 8.42 -4.43
CA GLU A 158 -18.05 8.57 -3.18
C GLU A 158 -17.40 7.26 -2.72
N MET A 159 -17.97 6.11 -3.08
CA MET A 159 -17.38 4.81 -2.79
C MET A 159 -15.98 4.65 -3.41
N PHE A 160 -15.72 5.19 -4.61
CA PHE A 160 -14.39 5.11 -5.23
C PHE A 160 -13.37 5.93 -4.44
N ALA A 161 -13.72 7.16 -4.05
CA ALA A 161 -12.85 8.03 -3.24
C ALA A 161 -12.61 7.44 -1.83
N THR A 162 -13.64 6.93 -1.19
CA THR A 162 -13.54 6.29 0.13
C THR A 162 -12.69 5.02 0.09
N SER A 163 -12.82 4.24 -0.99
CA SER A 163 -12.00 3.04 -1.19
C SER A 163 -10.54 3.39 -1.47
N GLN A 164 -10.28 4.46 -2.24
CA GLN A 164 -8.92 4.99 -2.43
C GLN A 164 -8.25 5.27 -1.08
N VAL A 165 -8.90 6.05 -0.21
CA VAL A 165 -8.40 6.35 1.15
C VAL A 165 -8.17 5.07 1.96
N SER A 166 -9.14 4.15 1.93
CA SER A 166 -9.07 2.90 2.70
C SER A 166 -7.91 2.02 2.26
N PHE A 167 -7.67 1.91 0.95
CA PHE A 167 -6.54 1.16 0.40
C PHE A 167 -5.21 1.83 0.75
N TRP A 168 -5.13 3.16 0.67
CA TRP A 168 -3.94 3.91 1.05
C TRP A 168 -3.58 3.72 2.53
N VAL A 169 -4.54 3.91 3.44
CA VAL A 169 -4.33 3.72 4.89
C VAL A 169 -3.92 2.29 5.18
N SER A 170 -4.62 1.30 4.60
CA SER A 170 -4.30 -0.12 4.80
C SER A 170 -2.90 -0.46 4.30
N GLY A 171 -2.53 0.01 3.09
CA GLY A 171 -1.20 -0.15 2.54
C GLY A 171 -0.11 0.45 3.42
N ALA A 172 -0.33 1.67 3.94
CA ALA A 172 0.60 2.34 4.85
C ALA A 172 0.77 1.59 6.18
N VAL A 173 -0.31 1.09 6.77
CA VAL A 173 -0.26 0.31 8.02
C VAL A 173 0.47 -1.02 7.81
N ILE A 174 0.19 -1.73 6.72
CA ILE A 174 0.87 -3.00 6.40
C ILE A 174 2.35 -2.78 6.13
N ALA A 175 2.70 -1.71 5.41
CA ALA A 175 4.07 -1.28 5.19
C ALA A 175 4.82 -1.00 6.52
N ALA A 176 4.19 -0.24 7.43
CA ALA A 176 4.75 0.02 8.75
C ALA A 176 4.92 -1.29 9.56
N ALA A 177 3.95 -2.19 9.54
CA ALA A 177 4.03 -3.48 10.20
C ALA A 177 5.17 -4.35 9.65
N ALA A 178 5.38 -4.34 8.32
CA ALA A 178 6.50 -5.02 7.68
C ALA A 178 7.85 -4.46 8.15
N LEU A 179 7.98 -3.13 8.24
CA LEU A 179 9.19 -2.47 8.74
C LEU A 179 9.45 -2.78 10.22
N VAL A 180 8.42 -2.71 11.06
CA VAL A 180 8.53 -3.05 12.50
C VAL A 180 8.91 -4.52 12.68
N SER A 181 8.32 -5.43 11.89
CA SER A 181 8.71 -6.85 11.90
C SER A 181 10.19 -7.01 11.54
N ALA A 182 10.64 -6.34 10.47
CA ALA A 182 12.01 -6.48 9.99
C ALA A 182 13.07 -5.93 10.95
N HIS A 183 12.78 -4.82 11.63
CA HIS A 183 13.78 -4.13 12.46
C HIS A 183 13.67 -4.48 13.94
N VAL A 184 12.46 -4.56 14.50
CA VAL A 184 12.28 -4.72 15.96
C VAL A 184 12.22 -6.19 16.36
N LEU A 185 11.56 -7.04 15.57
CA LEU A 185 11.36 -8.44 15.94
C LEU A 185 12.57 -9.32 15.61
N LYS A 186 13.48 -8.85 14.73
CA LYS A 186 14.64 -9.59 14.22
C LYS A 186 15.95 -9.35 14.98
N GLU A 187 16.14 -8.17 15.59
CA GLU A 187 17.42 -7.70 16.13
C GLU A 187 17.99 -8.45 17.36
N THR A 188 17.44 -9.59 17.80
CA THR A 188 17.98 -10.29 19.00
C THR A 188 18.36 -11.75 18.79
N VAL A 189 18.65 -12.19 17.57
CA VAL A 189 19.44 -13.43 17.42
C VAL A 189 20.90 -12.99 17.52
N PRO A 190 21.60 -13.25 18.64
CA PRO A 190 23.04 -13.01 18.68
C PRO A 190 23.65 -13.80 17.54
N CYS A 191 24.59 -13.21 16.81
CA CYS A 191 25.55 -13.98 16.02
C CYS A 191 26.31 -14.90 16.99
N ALA A 192 25.70 -16.02 17.37
CA ALA A 192 26.40 -17.16 17.89
C ALA A 192 27.30 -17.62 16.73
N ASP A 193 28.59 -17.61 17.02
CA ASP A 193 29.63 -18.29 16.26
C ASP A 193 30.07 -17.59 14.97
N ALA A 194 30.58 -16.37 15.09
CA ALA A 194 31.85 -16.14 14.42
C ALA A 194 32.85 -17.08 15.11
N PRO A 195 33.38 -18.12 14.44
CA PRO A 195 34.39 -18.98 15.07
C PRO A 195 35.52 -18.06 15.52
N ALA A 196 35.85 -18.14 16.82
CA ALA A 196 37.00 -17.42 17.37
C ALA A 196 38.17 -17.62 16.41
N PRO A 197 38.89 -16.55 16.01
CA PRO A 197 40.05 -16.71 15.14
C PRO A 197 40.94 -17.75 15.82
N SER A 198 41.09 -18.89 15.17
CA SER A 198 41.98 -19.93 15.67
C SER A 198 43.32 -19.24 15.84
N SER A 199 43.80 -19.19 17.08
CA SER A 199 45.13 -18.73 17.41
C SER A 199 46.10 -19.72 16.79
N GLY A 200 46.35 -19.56 15.48
CA GLY A 200 47.43 -20.23 14.80
C GLY A 200 48.73 -19.84 15.49
N PRO A 201 49.65 -20.78 15.72
CA PRO A 201 50.92 -20.49 16.36
C PRO A 201 51.63 -19.39 15.56
N SER A 202 51.95 -18.30 16.25
CA SER A 202 52.75 -17.20 15.72
C SER A 202 54.10 -17.75 15.23
N PRO A 203 54.51 -17.53 13.97
CA PRO A 203 55.83 -17.89 13.49
C PRO A 203 56.84 -16.86 14.03
N ALA A 204 57.10 -16.94 15.33
CA ALA A 204 58.24 -16.27 15.93
C ALA A 204 59.47 -17.17 15.75
N LEU A 205 60.47 -16.61 15.07
CA LEU A 205 61.90 -16.88 15.27
C LEU A 205 62.45 -18.23 14.75
N ALA A 206 62.66 -18.30 13.44
CA ALA A 206 63.79 -19.02 12.85
C ALA A 206 64.26 -18.25 11.60
N GLY A 207 65.50 -17.82 11.43
CA GLY A 207 66.65 -17.74 12.31
C GLY A 207 67.55 -16.63 11.76
N VAL A 208 68.16 -15.88 12.67
CA VAL A 208 69.36 -15.10 12.38
C VAL A 208 70.53 -16.01 12.76
N SER A 209 71.27 -16.49 11.77
CA SER A 209 72.60 -17.02 11.99
C SER A 209 73.47 -16.67 10.78
N SER A 210 74.35 -15.69 11.01
CA SER A 210 75.72 -15.50 10.48
C SER A 210 75.96 -15.62 8.98
#